data_AF-A0A381TET0-F1
#
_entry.id   AF-A0A381TET0-F1
#
_cell.length_a   1.000
_cell.length_b   1.000
_cell.length_c   1.000
_cell.angle_alpha   90.00
_cell.angle_beta   90.00
_cell.angle_gamma   90.00
#
_symmetry.space_group_name_H-M   'P 1'
#
loop_
_entity.id
_entity.type
_entity.pdbx_description
1 polymer ?
#
loop_
_entity_poly.entity_id
_entity_poly.type
_entity_poly.pdbx_seq_one_letter_code
_entity_poly.pdbx_strand_id
1 'polypeptide(L)' 'VQVNPVVGDLDGNVERIRRVLDEVDDCDLAVFGEMALTGYPLEDLVLK' A
#
# COMPACT_ATOMS: atom_id res chain seq x y z
N VAL A 1 5.08 10.94 1.76
CA VAL A 1 4.06 10.81 0.69
C VAL A 1 3.02 9.79 1.16
N GLN A 2 1.73 10.01 0.94
CA GLN A 2 0.70 9.03 1.31
C GLN A 2 0.29 8.22 0.08
N VAL A 3 0.22 6.90 0.21
CA VAL A 3 -0.26 6.01 -0.86
C VAL A 3 -1.79 5.96 -0.87
N ASN A 4 -2.38 5.89 -2.06
CA ASN A 4 -3.81 5.62 -2.24
C ASN A 4 -3.98 4.19 -2.79
N PRO A 5 -4.10 3.19 -1.90
CA PRO A 5 -4.22 1.80 -2.32
C PRO A 5 -5.58 1.53 -2.97
N VAL A 6 -5.61 0.62 -3.94
CA VAL A 6 -6.83 0.16 -4.61
C VAL A 6 -7.24 -1.19 -4.03
N VAL A 7 -8.48 -1.31 -3.55
CA VAL A 7 -8.97 -2.55 -2.92
C VAL A 7 -8.85 -3.73 -3.89
N GLY A 8 -8.12 -4.76 -3.48
CA GLY A 8 -7.91 -6.00 -4.26
C GLY A 8 -6.78 -5.96 -5.29
N ASP A 9 -6.17 -4.81 -5.59
CA ASP A 9 -5.04 -4.68 -6.53
C ASP A 9 -3.69 -4.88 -5.81
N LEU A 10 -3.35 -6.14 -5.52
CA LEU A 10 -2.14 -6.46 -4.76
C LEU A 10 -0.86 -5.99 -5.46
N ASP A 11 -0.70 -6.34 -6.74
CA ASP A 11 0.51 -6.01 -7.49
C ASP A 11 0.66 -4.50 -7.65
N GLY A 12 -0.43 -3.79 -8.02
CA GLY A 12 -0.39 -2.35 -8.15
C GLY A 12 -0.14 -1.63 -6.82
N ASN A 13 -0.67 -2.13 -5.70
CA ASN A 13 -0.40 -1.55 -4.39
C ASN A 13 1.04 -1.77 -3.94
N VAL A 14 1.63 -2.93 -4.23
CA VAL A 14 3.06 -3.18 -4.03
C VAL A 14 3.91 -2.19 -4.85
N GLU A 15 3.58 -1.97 -6.12
CA GLU A 15 4.28 -0.98 -6.95
C GLU A 15 4.15 0.44 -6.39
N ARG A 16 2.96 0.84 -5.92
CA ARG A 16 2.73 2.15 -5.28
C ARG A 16 3.60 2.33 -4.04
N ILE A 17 3.71 1.31 -3.19
CA ILE A 17 4.57 1.33 -2.00
C ILE A 17 6.04 1.46 -2.40
N ARG A 18 6.49 0.66 -3.38
CA ARG A 18 7.88 0.71 -3.87
C ARG A 18 8.25 2.08 -4.43
N ARG A 19 7.39 2.69 -5.24
CA ARG A 19 7.62 4.05 -5.76
C ARG A 19 7.81 5.07 -4.64
N VAL A 20 7.02 4.99 -3.57
CA VAL A 20 7.20 5.89 -2.43
C VAL A 20 8.53 5.65 -1.74
N LEU A 21 8.97 4.40 -1.55
CA LEU A 21 10.27 4.09 -0.97
C LEU A 21 11.43 4.61 -1.84
N ASP A 22 11.31 4.48 -3.15
CA ASP A 22 12.32 4.97 -4.10
C ASP A 22 12.42 6.51 -4.15
N GLU A 23 11.40 7.23 -3.68
CA GLU A 23 11.37 8.70 -3.60
C GLU A 23 12.00 9.26 -2.32
N VAL A 24 12.34 8.42 -1.33
CA VAL A 24 12.90 8.88 -0.04
C VAL A 24 14.33 8.38 0.13
N ASP A 25 15.29 9.29 -0.03
CA ASP A 25 16.69 9.04 0.34
C ASP A 25 16.86 9.03 1.87
N ASP A 26 17.81 8.23 2.37
CA ASP A 26 18.21 8.16 3.79
C ASP A 26 17.05 7.91 4.79
N CYS A 27 16.11 7.02 4.44
CA CYS A 27 15.00 6.64 5.30
C CYS A 27 15.31 5.36 6.11
N ASP A 28 15.41 5.48 7.45
CA ASP A 28 15.55 4.33 8.35
C ASP A 28 14.24 3.58 8.59
N LEU A 29 13.09 4.27 8.47
CA LEU A 29 11.77 3.71 8.76
C LEU A 29 10.68 4.39 7.93
N ALA A 30 9.97 3.58 7.13
CA ALA A 30 8.77 3.99 6.41
C ALA A 30 7.52 3.35 7.01
N VAL A 31 6.48 4.15 7.25
CA VAL A 31 5.20 3.69 7.81
C VAL A 31 4.09 3.95 6.79
N PHE A 32 3.24 2.95 6.59
CA PHE A 32 2.10 3.01 5.68
C PHE A 32 0.79 2.84 6.44
N GLY A 33 -0.31 3.27 5.82
CA GLY A 33 -1.65 3.15 6.39
C GLY A 33 -2.05 1.70 6.62
N GLU A 34 -3.07 1.50 7.46
CA GLU A 34 -3.67 0.19 7.67
C GLU A 34 -4.08 -0.42 6.32
N MET A 35 -3.76 -1.71 6.15
CA MET A 35 -4.13 -2.48 4.95
C MET A 35 -3.61 -1.86 3.63
N ALA A 36 -2.45 -1.19 3.65
CA ALA A 36 -1.86 -0.56 2.46
C ALA A 36 -1.60 -1.51 1.28
N LEU A 37 -1.43 -2.81 1.51
CA LEU A 37 -1.27 -3.81 0.44
C LEU A 37 -2.59 -4.21 -0.20
N THR A 38 -3.62 -4.40 0.60
CA THR A 38 -4.89 -4.96 0.16
C THR A 38 -5.92 -3.88 -0.20
N GLY A 39 -5.72 -2.65 0.30
CA GLY A 39 -6.71 -1.57 0.32
C GLY A 39 -7.66 -1.67 1.52
N TYR A 40 -8.39 -0.59 1.80
CA TYR A 40 -9.39 -0.51 2.87
C TYR A 40 -10.64 0.25 2.40
N PRO A 41 -11.86 -0.16 2.83
CA PRO A 41 -12.18 -1.39 3.53
C PRO A 41 -12.16 -2.61 2.58
N LEU A 42 -11.84 -3.80 3.11
CA LEU A 42 -11.81 -5.01 2.29
C LEU A 42 -13.17 -5.69 2.12
N GLU A 43 -14.11 -5.45 3.05
CA GLU A 43 -15.46 -6.02 3.05
C GLU A 43 -15.48 -7.52 2.68
N ASP A 44 -16.36 -7.94 1.77
CA ASP A 44 -16.55 -9.33 1.36
C ASP A 44 -15.36 -9.93 0.59
N LEU A 45 -14.35 -9.14 0.23
CA LEU A 45 -13.14 -9.64 -0.45
C LEU A 45 -12.32 -10.58 0.46
N VAL A 46 -12.50 -10.51 1.78
CA VAL A 46 -11.83 -11.41 2.76
C VAL A 46 -12.42 -12.83 2.75
N LEU A 47 -13.69 -12.98 2.33
CA LEU A 47 -14.47 -14.22 2.49
C LEU A 47 -14.56 -15.07 1.20
N LYS A 48 -13.81 -14.73 0.15
CA LYS A 48 -13.78 -15.46 -1.12
C LYS A 48 -12.43 -16.11 -1.40
#